data_AF-A0A436ZQJ0-F1
#
_entry.id   AF-A0A436ZQJ0-F1
#
_cell.length_a   1.000
_cell.length_b   1.000
_cell.length_c   1.000
_cell.angle_alpha   90.00
_cell.angle_beta   90.00
_cell.angle_gamma   90.00
#
_symmetry.space_group_name_H-M   'P 1'
#
loop_
_entity.id
_entity.type
_entity.pdbx_description
1 polymer ?
#
loop_
_entity_poly.entity_id
_entity_poly.type
_entity_poly.pdbx_seq_one_letter_code
_entity_poly.pdbx_strand_id
1 'polypeptide(L)'
;MSPVSLKSEHEAPNMSSKAIEDRLQYLHKEGQNFLKSCNVQLQYMYENGLLDKGGQKVQKHVQKYQDVELQSKAIIAFIGESGAGKSTLLNALLDYEKIVPTSGIRACTSVATEFSSRTPNMKSKFHAIVEYVDREEFEKEVEILRQDIIDEDGPLVDAEDAYSMLSSSDEENNRNATNSSIFKRRRLSDSSLAVAAAVAKDKMKALFPGFKNSNLVGIAGSIKHLYEGSKCLSEGKQIVESDDEDTFADMIHEMIANRGDENDDEEKRVPQLWPLIKVIK
;
A
#
# COMPACT_ATOMS: atom_id res chain seq x y z
N MET A 1 -34.41 58.28 3.41
CA MET A 1 -33.57 57.54 2.45
C MET A 1 -33.48 56.11 2.95
N SER A 2 -34.25 55.20 2.35
CA SER A 2 -34.21 53.78 2.68
C SER A 2 -33.00 53.14 1.99
N PRO A 3 -32.29 52.18 2.62
CA PRO A 3 -31.14 51.53 1.98
C PRO A 3 -31.63 50.62 0.86
N VAL A 4 -30.99 50.76 -0.31
CA VAL A 4 -31.16 49.88 -1.46
C VAL A 4 -30.49 48.54 -1.15
N SER A 5 -31.29 47.48 -1.04
CA SER A 5 -30.79 46.10 -0.99
C SER A 5 -30.21 45.73 -2.36
N LEU A 6 -28.88 45.63 -2.44
CA LEU A 6 -28.18 44.94 -3.52
C LEU A 6 -28.49 43.44 -3.40
N LYS A 7 -29.39 42.94 -4.26
CA LYS A 7 -29.52 41.50 -4.49
C LYS A 7 -28.29 41.05 -5.26
N SER A 8 -27.42 40.28 -4.62
CA SER A 8 -26.34 39.56 -5.29
C SER A 8 -26.95 38.38 -6.06
N GLU A 9 -27.27 38.59 -7.34
CA GLU A 9 -27.58 37.52 -8.29
C GLU A 9 -26.31 36.76 -8.66
N HIS A 10 -25.88 35.83 -7.81
CA HIS A 10 -25.02 34.69 -8.18
C HIS A 10 -25.17 33.60 -7.12
N GLU A 11 -26.38 33.11 -6.90
CA GLU A 11 -26.55 31.77 -6.33
C GLU A 11 -26.15 30.78 -7.41
N ALA A 12 -25.00 30.12 -7.23
CA ALA A 12 -24.73 28.88 -7.94
C ALA A 12 -25.93 27.95 -7.72
N PRO A 13 -26.47 27.32 -8.78
CA PRO A 13 -27.64 26.48 -8.62
C PRO A 13 -27.33 25.42 -7.56
N ASN A 14 -28.19 25.36 -6.54
CA ASN A 14 -28.08 24.43 -5.41
C ASN A 14 -28.38 23.00 -5.92
N MET A 15 -27.49 22.48 -6.77
CA MET A 15 -27.60 21.17 -7.37
C MET A 15 -27.12 20.14 -6.36
N SER A 16 -27.95 19.13 -6.10
CA SER A 16 -27.54 17.99 -5.29
C SER A 16 -26.30 17.30 -5.91
N SER A 17 -25.48 16.64 -5.08
CA SER A 17 -24.31 15.91 -5.55
C SER A 17 -24.64 14.92 -6.67
N LYS A 18 -25.80 14.27 -6.58
CA LYS A 18 -26.31 13.36 -7.62
C LYS A 18 -26.61 14.07 -8.93
N ALA A 19 -27.22 15.25 -8.88
CA ALA A 19 -27.50 16.04 -10.09
C ALA A 19 -26.22 16.56 -10.76
N ILE A 20 -25.17 16.88 -9.98
CA ILE A 20 -23.85 17.25 -10.50
C ILE A 20 -23.22 16.04 -11.20
N GLU A 21 -23.26 14.87 -10.58
CA GLU A 21 -22.72 13.63 -11.14
C GLU A 21 -23.42 13.23 -12.44
N ASP A 22 -24.76 13.22 -12.46
CA ASP A 22 -25.57 12.95 -13.65
C ASP A 22 -25.23 13.94 -14.79
N ARG A 23 -25.04 15.22 -14.46
CA ARG A 23 -24.68 16.25 -15.44
C ARG A 23 -23.27 16.03 -15.99
N LEU A 24 -22.29 15.67 -15.16
CA LEU A 24 -20.93 15.36 -15.59
C LEU A 24 -20.91 14.15 -16.51
N GLN A 25 -21.63 13.08 -16.17
CA GLN A 25 -21.77 11.89 -17.02
C GLN A 25 -22.41 12.23 -18.37
N TYR A 26 -23.47 13.04 -18.37
CA TYR A 26 -24.12 13.50 -19.60
C TYR A 26 -23.13 14.29 -20.49
N LEU A 27 -22.43 15.28 -19.93
CA LEU A 27 -21.48 16.11 -20.68
C LEU A 27 -20.32 15.30 -21.25
N HIS A 28 -19.84 14.30 -20.50
CA HIS A 28 -18.79 13.41 -20.96
C HIS A 28 -19.25 12.52 -22.11
N LYS A 29 -20.45 11.93 -22.02
CA LYS A 29 -21.04 11.17 -23.11
C LYS A 29 -21.23 12.01 -24.37
N GLU A 30 -21.72 13.26 -24.22
CA GLU A 30 -21.86 14.19 -25.33
C GLU A 30 -20.50 14.52 -25.96
N GLY A 31 -19.50 14.84 -25.14
CA GLY A 31 -18.14 15.11 -25.58
C GLY A 31 -17.51 13.93 -26.32
N GLN A 32 -17.68 12.70 -25.82
CA GLN A 32 -17.20 11.48 -26.48
C GLN A 32 -17.87 11.28 -27.85
N ASN A 33 -19.18 11.49 -27.94
CA ASN A 33 -19.91 11.40 -29.21
C ASN A 33 -19.42 12.45 -30.21
N PHE A 34 -19.20 13.68 -29.75
CA PHE A 34 -18.63 14.76 -30.55
C PHE A 34 -17.24 14.39 -31.09
N LEU A 35 -16.33 13.93 -30.22
CA LEU A 35 -14.99 13.52 -30.60
C LEU A 35 -15.00 12.36 -31.61
N LYS A 36 -15.87 11.36 -31.41
CA LYS A 36 -16.05 10.26 -32.37
C LYS A 36 -16.51 10.77 -33.74
N SER A 37 -17.52 11.64 -33.76
CA SER A 37 -18.01 12.25 -35.00
C SER A 37 -16.93 13.06 -35.72
N CYS A 38 -16.16 13.87 -34.97
CA CYS A 38 -15.03 14.62 -35.52
C CYS A 38 -13.93 13.71 -36.06
N ASN A 39 -13.62 12.60 -35.37
CA ASN A 39 -12.59 11.67 -35.81
C ASN A 39 -12.95 11.05 -37.16
N VAL A 40 -14.22 10.66 -37.38
CA VAL A 40 -14.68 10.11 -38.67
C VAL A 40 -14.39 11.08 -39.82
N GLN A 41 -14.72 12.37 -39.66
CA GLN A 41 -14.49 13.38 -40.69
C GLN A 41 -13.00 13.67 -40.90
N LEU A 42 -12.24 13.83 -39.81
CA LEU A 42 -10.79 14.07 -39.89
C LEU A 42 -10.05 12.88 -40.50
N GLN A 43 -10.48 11.66 -40.22
CA GLN A 43 -9.93 10.45 -40.82
C GLN A 43 -10.15 10.42 -42.33
N TYR A 44 -11.36 10.73 -42.81
CA TYR A 44 -11.62 10.85 -44.24
C TYR A 44 -10.73 11.92 -44.90
N MET A 45 -10.60 13.09 -44.28
CA MET A 45 -9.73 14.15 -44.81
C MET A 45 -8.25 13.75 -44.81
N TYR A 46 -7.80 13.00 -43.80
CA TYR A 46 -6.44 12.47 -43.74
C TYR A 46 -6.15 11.51 -44.90
N GLU A 47 -7.04 10.54 -45.11
CA GLU A 47 -6.92 9.52 -46.15
C GLU A 47 -6.93 10.10 -47.57
N ASN A 48 -7.65 11.21 -47.77
CA ASN A 48 -7.71 11.93 -49.05
C ASN A 48 -6.62 13.01 -49.18
N GLY A 49 -5.67 13.11 -48.24
CA GLY A 49 -4.57 14.08 -48.31
C GLY A 49 -5.00 15.54 -48.14
N LEU A 50 -6.18 15.79 -47.57
CA LEU A 50 -6.75 17.12 -47.36
C LEU A 50 -6.31 17.77 -46.03
N LEU A 51 -5.69 17.01 -45.12
CA LEU A 51 -5.14 17.54 -43.87
C LEU A 51 -3.69 17.97 -44.02
N ASP A 52 -3.45 19.23 -43.71
CA ASP A 52 -2.11 19.77 -43.50
C ASP A 52 -1.52 19.29 -42.15
N LYS A 53 -0.30 19.74 -41.84
CA LYS A 53 0.37 19.39 -40.57
C LYS A 53 -0.45 19.83 -39.33
N GLY A 54 -1.22 20.91 -39.43
CA GLY A 54 -2.10 21.38 -38.35
C GLY A 54 -3.28 20.44 -38.13
N GLY A 55 -3.98 20.09 -39.20
CA GLY A 55 -5.09 19.14 -39.20
C GLY A 55 -4.69 17.76 -38.69
N GLN A 56 -3.52 17.26 -39.08
CA GLN A 56 -2.99 15.99 -38.56
C GLN A 56 -2.72 16.03 -37.05
N LYS A 57 -2.29 17.18 -36.51
CA LYS A 57 -2.14 17.34 -35.05
C LYS A 57 -3.50 17.32 -34.37
N VAL A 58 -4.51 17.99 -34.92
CA VAL A 58 -5.88 17.99 -34.37
C VAL A 58 -6.45 16.57 -34.36
N GLN A 59 -6.33 15.83 -35.46
CA GLN A 59 -6.76 14.43 -35.56
C GLN A 59 -6.12 13.56 -34.46
N LYS A 60 -4.80 13.68 -34.24
CA LYS A 60 -4.13 12.95 -33.15
C LYS A 60 -4.67 13.30 -31.77
N HIS A 61 -4.99 14.56 -31.51
CA HIS A 61 -5.60 14.95 -30.23
C HIS A 61 -7.01 14.37 -30.08
N VAL A 62 -7.84 14.44 -31.12
CA VAL A 62 -9.18 13.87 -31.11
C VAL A 62 -9.12 12.36 -30.84
N GLN A 63 -8.25 11.63 -31.54
CA GLN A 63 -8.03 10.19 -31.30
C GLN A 63 -7.55 9.89 -29.87
N LYS A 64 -6.68 10.73 -29.30
CA LYS A 64 -6.20 10.57 -27.93
C LYS A 64 -7.32 10.69 -26.90
N TYR A 65 -8.29 11.58 -27.12
CA TYR A 65 -9.33 11.88 -26.13
C TYR A 65 -10.67 11.19 -26.39
N GLN A 66 -10.88 10.56 -27.55
CA GLN A 66 -12.17 9.93 -27.90
C GLN A 66 -12.57 8.77 -26.96
N ASP A 67 -11.57 8.11 -26.35
CA ASP A 67 -11.74 6.93 -25.48
C ASP A 67 -11.33 7.21 -24.02
N VAL A 68 -11.13 8.48 -23.66
CA VAL A 68 -10.82 8.83 -22.27
C VAL A 68 -12.09 8.69 -21.43
N GLU A 69 -12.03 7.82 -20.43
CA GLU A 69 -13.05 7.72 -19.40
C GLU A 69 -12.92 8.88 -18.41
N LEU A 70 -14.06 9.41 -17.94
CA LEU A 70 -14.10 10.24 -16.75
C LEU A 70 -13.72 9.36 -15.55
N GLN A 71 -12.44 9.27 -15.24
CA GLN A 71 -11.97 8.75 -13.97
C GLN A 71 -11.31 9.88 -13.20
N SER A 72 -12.10 10.85 -12.72
CA SER A 72 -11.61 11.77 -11.70
C SER A 72 -11.60 11.05 -10.35
N LYS A 73 -10.67 10.12 -10.16
CA LYS A 73 -10.39 9.56 -8.84
C LYS A 73 -9.55 10.57 -8.08
N ALA A 74 -10.16 11.25 -7.11
CA ALA A 74 -9.41 12.00 -6.11
C ALA A 74 -8.90 11.00 -5.07
N ILE A 75 -7.58 10.91 -4.90
CA ILE A 75 -6.97 10.10 -3.84
C ILE A 75 -6.71 11.04 -2.66
N ILE A 76 -7.31 10.74 -1.51
CA ILE A 76 -7.10 11.47 -0.27
C ILE A 76 -6.30 10.56 0.67
N ALA A 77 -5.07 10.97 1.00
CA ALA A 77 -4.20 10.22 1.90
C ALA A 77 -4.30 10.80 3.32
N PHE A 78 -4.60 9.94 4.30
CA PHE A 78 -4.59 10.27 5.72
C PHE A 78 -3.25 9.84 6.34
N ILE A 79 -2.38 10.81 6.63
CA ILE A 79 -1.02 10.56 7.14
C ILE A 79 -0.86 11.27 8.49
N GLY A 80 -0.16 10.63 9.42
CA GLY A 80 0.14 11.21 10.74
C GLY A 80 0.54 10.16 11.77
N GLU A 81 1.02 10.61 12.92
CA GLU A 81 1.46 9.75 14.02
C GLU A 81 0.36 8.81 14.52
N SER A 82 0.76 7.69 15.13
CA SER A 82 -0.19 6.79 15.80
C SER A 82 -0.94 7.54 16.90
N GLY A 83 -2.24 7.26 17.08
CA GLY A 83 -3.07 7.94 18.08
C GLY A 83 -3.62 9.32 17.68
N ALA A 84 -3.22 9.90 16.54
CA ALA A 84 -3.74 11.20 16.07
C ALA A 84 -5.21 11.20 15.62
N GLY A 85 -5.94 10.08 15.78
CA GLY A 85 -7.37 9.98 15.43
C GLY A 85 -7.69 9.72 13.97
N LYS A 86 -6.71 9.32 13.13
CA LYS A 86 -6.90 9.06 11.69
C LYS A 86 -8.00 8.03 11.41
N SER A 87 -7.91 6.85 12.03
CA SER A 87 -8.90 5.78 11.87
C SER A 87 -10.28 6.20 12.36
N THR A 88 -10.35 6.94 13.48
CA THR A 88 -11.60 7.47 14.04
C THR A 88 -12.25 8.49 13.10
N LEU A 89 -11.47 9.41 12.52
CA LEU A 89 -11.97 10.37 11.54
C LEU A 89 -12.45 9.64 10.27
N LEU A 90 -11.72 8.62 9.82
CA LEU A 90 -12.09 7.88 8.62
C LEU A 90 -13.42 7.11 8.83
N ASN A 91 -13.58 6.44 9.96
CA ASN A 91 -14.84 5.79 10.36
C ASN A 91 -16.00 6.81 10.39
N ALA A 92 -15.79 8.00 10.99
CA ALA A 92 -16.78 9.06 11.02
C ALA A 92 -17.13 9.63 9.64
N LEU A 93 -16.16 9.70 8.71
CA LEU A 93 -16.40 10.16 7.33
C LEU A 93 -17.13 9.13 6.48
N LEU A 94 -16.87 7.84 6.71
CA LEU A 94 -17.54 6.75 6.00
C LEU A 94 -18.92 6.41 6.59
N ASP A 95 -19.28 6.98 7.75
CA ASP A 95 -20.50 6.68 8.50
C ASP A 95 -20.59 5.20 8.93
N TYR A 96 -19.45 4.65 9.36
CA TYR A 96 -19.32 3.30 9.92
C TYR A 96 -18.53 3.33 11.22
N GLU A 97 -18.77 2.37 12.12
CA GLU A 97 -18.12 2.38 13.44
C GLU A 97 -16.80 1.61 13.45
N LYS A 98 -16.71 0.48 12.72
CA LYS A 98 -15.65 -0.51 12.94
C LYS A 98 -14.84 -0.92 11.70
N ILE A 99 -15.12 -0.33 10.54
CA ILE A 99 -14.43 -0.70 9.28
C ILE A 99 -12.92 -0.49 9.37
N VAL A 100 -12.47 0.67 9.84
CA VAL A 100 -11.05 0.88 10.11
C VAL A 100 -10.77 0.51 11.57
N PRO A 101 -9.77 -0.36 11.84
CA PRO A 101 -9.40 -0.69 13.20
C PRO A 101 -9.00 0.56 13.99
N THR A 102 -9.60 0.73 15.16
CA THR A 102 -9.27 1.77 16.13
C THR A 102 -8.83 1.11 17.43
N SER A 103 -7.60 1.35 17.86
CA SER A 103 -7.10 0.89 19.17
C SER A 103 -6.55 2.07 19.96
N GLY A 104 -6.97 2.22 21.21
CA GLY A 104 -6.44 3.27 22.09
C GLY A 104 -5.05 2.95 22.67
N ILE A 105 -4.61 1.68 22.58
CA ILE A 105 -3.46 1.15 23.35
C ILE A 105 -2.36 0.58 22.43
N ARG A 106 -2.68 0.16 21.19
CA ARG A 106 -1.73 -0.40 20.22
C ARG A 106 -1.79 0.35 18.89
N ALA A 107 -0.71 0.31 18.12
CA ALA A 107 -0.71 0.81 16.74
C ALA A 107 -1.88 0.18 15.96
N CYS A 108 -2.74 1.03 15.38
CA CYS A 108 -4.06 0.64 14.90
C CYS A 108 -4.06 0.21 13.42
N THR A 109 -3.03 0.60 12.68
CA THR A 109 -2.89 0.39 11.22
C THR A 109 -1.43 0.09 10.91
N SER A 110 -1.08 -1.19 10.84
CA SER A 110 0.22 -1.68 10.39
C SER A 110 0.31 -1.82 8.86
N VAL A 111 -0.85 -1.84 8.18
CA VAL A 111 -0.99 -2.09 6.76
C VAL A 111 -1.66 -0.89 6.09
N ALA A 112 -1.20 -0.53 4.88
CA ALA A 112 -1.88 0.46 4.06
C ALA A 112 -3.29 -0.03 3.69
N THR A 113 -4.30 0.81 3.91
CA THR A 113 -5.70 0.48 3.58
C THR A 113 -6.28 1.56 2.68
N GLU A 114 -6.77 1.14 1.52
CA GLU A 114 -7.45 1.97 0.55
C GLU A 114 -8.95 1.76 0.68
N PHE A 115 -9.72 2.84 0.58
CA PHE A 115 -11.18 2.78 0.59
C PHE A 115 -11.70 3.35 -0.72
N SER A 116 -12.63 2.64 -1.34
CA SER A 116 -13.23 3.06 -2.61
C SER A 116 -14.73 2.82 -2.62
N SER A 117 -15.42 3.48 -3.55
CA SER A 117 -16.83 3.23 -3.78
C SER A 117 -17.04 1.81 -4.32
N ARG A 118 -18.18 1.20 -3.97
CA ARG A 118 -18.52 -0.15 -4.44
C ARG A 118 -18.55 -0.18 -5.96
N THR A 119 -17.98 -1.25 -6.51
CA THR A 119 -18.08 -1.55 -7.94
C THR A 119 -19.25 -2.51 -8.19
N PRO A 120 -19.85 -2.51 -9.40
CA PRO A 120 -20.97 -3.41 -9.72
C PRO A 120 -20.67 -4.90 -9.59
N ASN A 121 -19.38 -5.28 -9.57
CA ASN A 121 -18.94 -6.66 -9.52
C ASN A 121 -18.82 -7.19 -8.08
N MET A 122 -18.99 -6.34 -7.06
CA MET A 122 -18.93 -6.72 -5.65
C MET A 122 -20.26 -7.32 -5.20
N LYS A 123 -20.22 -8.56 -4.70
CA LYS A 123 -21.40 -9.31 -4.29
C LYS A 123 -21.95 -8.83 -2.95
N SER A 124 -21.08 -8.73 -1.94
CA SER A 124 -21.47 -8.38 -0.58
C SER A 124 -21.32 -6.89 -0.28
N LYS A 125 -22.05 -6.39 0.72
CA LYS A 125 -22.03 -4.97 1.15
C LYS A 125 -20.60 -4.51 1.46
N PHE A 126 -19.85 -5.32 2.20
CA PHE A 126 -18.44 -5.12 2.49
C PHE A 126 -17.59 -6.08 1.68
N HIS A 127 -16.56 -5.55 1.03
CA HIS A 127 -15.68 -6.30 0.16
C HIS A 127 -14.29 -5.70 0.28
N ALA A 128 -13.30 -6.55 0.55
CA ALA A 128 -11.91 -6.19 0.58
C ALA A 128 -11.06 -7.17 -0.24
N ILE A 129 -10.05 -6.63 -0.90
CA ILE A 129 -8.98 -7.36 -1.56
C ILE A 129 -7.73 -7.17 -0.71
N VAL A 130 -7.28 -8.24 -0.10
CA VAL A 130 -6.01 -8.29 0.63
C VAL A 130 -4.93 -8.72 -0.36
N GLU A 131 -3.99 -7.84 -0.66
CA GLU A 131 -2.85 -8.14 -1.54
C GLU A 131 -1.63 -8.51 -0.68
N TYR A 132 -0.95 -9.58 -1.06
CA TYR A 132 0.23 -10.07 -0.35
C TYR A 132 1.51 -9.70 -1.10
N VAL A 133 2.59 -9.55 -0.35
CA VAL A 133 3.95 -9.42 -0.87
C VAL A 133 4.32 -10.71 -1.60
N ASP A 134 4.87 -10.58 -2.81
CA ASP A 134 5.32 -11.76 -3.56
C ASP A 134 6.59 -12.36 -2.94
N ARG A 135 6.92 -13.59 -3.32
CA ARG A 135 8.02 -14.33 -2.69
C ARG A 135 9.36 -13.63 -2.90
N GLU A 136 9.63 -13.14 -4.10
CA GLU A 136 10.88 -12.49 -4.46
C GLU A 136 11.05 -11.12 -3.76
N GLU A 137 9.96 -10.39 -3.55
CA GLU A 137 9.91 -9.15 -2.76
C GLU A 137 10.14 -9.46 -1.28
N PHE A 138 9.51 -10.50 -0.74
CA PHE A 138 9.70 -10.91 0.65
C PHE A 138 11.10 -11.45 0.93
N GLU A 139 11.68 -12.24 0.01
CA GLU A 139 13.08 -12.72 0.14
C GLU A 139 14.08 -11.56 0.26
N LYS A 140 13.83 -10.43 -0.43
CA LYS A 140 14.63 -9.20 -0.28
C LYS A 140 14.38 -8.52 1.06
N GLU A 141 13.13 -8.46 1.53
CA GLU A 141 12.80 -7.90 2.84
C GLU A 141 13.46 -8.70 3.96
N VAL A 142 13.49 -10.03 3.87
CA VAL A 142 14.12 -10.91 4.86
C VAL A 142 15.61 -10.63 5.00
N GLU A 143 16.31 -10.25 3.94
CA GLU A 143 17.73 -9.85 4.06
C GLU A 143 17.89 -8.58 4.91
N ILE A 144 16.94 -7.64 4.80
CA ILE A 144 16.92 -6.44 5.64
C ILE A 144 16.60 -6.81 7.09
N LEU A 145 15.56 -7.63 7.31
CA LEU A 145 15.19 -8.09 8.66
C LEU A 145 16.33 -8.88 9.32
N ARG A 146 17.05 -9.68 8.54
CA ARG A 146 18.23 -10.41 8.99
C ARG A 146 19.34 -9.46 9.43
N GLN A 147 19.61 -8.41 8.67
CA GLN A 147 20.60 -7.41 9.04
C GLN A 147 20.20 -6.69 10.33
N ASP A 148 18.94 -6.27 10.46
CA ASP A 148 18.44 -5.60 11.67
C ASP A 148 18.58 -6.49 12.92
N ILE A 149 18.41 -7.82 12.79
CA ILE A 149 18.64 -8.78 13.88
C ILE A 149 20.14 -8.95 14.21
N ILE A 150 21.01 -9.01 13.20
CA ILE A 150 22.46 -9.19 13.39
C ILE A 150 23.10 -7.93 13.99
N ASP A 151 22.65 -6.75 13.58
CA ASP A 151 23.18 -5.47 14.07
C ASP A 151 22.92 -5.26 15.58
N GLU A 152 21.86 -5.88 16.13
CA GLU A 152 21.60 -5.91 17.58
C GLU A 152 22.50 -6.92 18.32
N ASP A 153 22.76 -8.09 17.72
CA ASP A 153 23.55 -9.18 18.33
C ASP A 153 25.08 -9.01 18.14
N GLY A 154 25.52 -8.01 17.36
CA GLY A 154 26.93 -7.76 17.05
C GLY A 154 27.72 -7.14 18.21
N PRO A 155 29.05 -7.39 18.32
CA PRO A 155 29.87 -6.69 19.30
C PRO A 155 29.89 -5.19 18.99
N LEU A 156 29.65 -4.36 20.01
CA LEU A 156 29.90 -2.92 19.96
C LEU A 156 31.39 -2.72 19.68
N VAL A 157 31.75 -2.43 18.42
CA VAL A 157 33.11 -2.02 18.10
C VAL A 157 33.19 -0.51 18.29
N ASP A 158 33.94 -0.09 19.31
CA ASP A 158 34.26 1.33 19.51
C ASP A 158 34.99 1.86 18.27
N ALA A 159 34.77 3.13 17.92
CA ALA A 159 35.32 3.73 16.70
C ALA A 159 36.86 3.68 16.62
N GLU A 160 37.53 3.61 17.78
CA GLU A 160 38.99 3.41 17.90
C GLU A 160 39.43 2.00 17.45
N ASP A 161 38.63 0.97 17.75
CA ASP A 161 38.95 -0.43 17.43
C ASP A 161 38.74 -0.75 15.94
N ALA A 162 37.80 -0.06 15.29
CA ALA A 162 37.60 -0.15 13.84
C ALA A 162 38.81 0.38 13.05
N TYR A 163 39.48 1.42 13.53
CA TYR A 163 40.71 1.95 12.91
C TYR A 163 41.90 1.03 13.13
N SER A 164 41.98 0.38 14.30
CA SER A 164 43.00 -0.63 14.60
C SER A 164 42.86 -1.89 13.72
N MET A 165 41.63 -2.37 13.48
CA MET A 165 41.40 -3.52 12.59
C MET A 165 41.75 -3.21 11.12
N LEU A 166 41.58 -1.96 10.70
CA LEU A 166 41.94 -1.50 9.35
C LEU A 166 43.45 -1.33 9.17
N SER A 167 44.20 -1.05 10.24
CA SER A 167 45.66 -0.85 10.19
C SER A 167 46.47 -2.15 10.32
N SER A 168 45.82 -3.30 10.55
CA SER A 168 46.50 -4.58 10.80
C SER A 168 46.44 -5.59 9.64
N SER A 169 46.11 -5.17 8.43
CA SER A 169 46.07 -6.08 7.27
C SER A 169 46.62 -5.42 6.00
N ASP A 170 47.93 -5.44 5.87
CA ASP A 170 48.64 -5.31 4.60
C ASP A 170 48.88 -6.70 3.99
N GLU A 171 48.44 -6.84 2.73
CA GLU A 171 48.79 -7.85 1.69
C GLU A 171 48.25 -9.30 1.92
N GLU A 172 47.54 -9.97 1.00
CA GLU A 172 47.60 -9.96 -0.46
C GLU A 172 46.35 -10.65 -1.08
N ASN A 173 45.77 -10.06 -2.14
CA ASN A 173 44.95 -10.63 -3.24
C ASN A 173 44.07 -11.90 -3.01
N ASN A 174 42.73 -11.75 -3.05
CA ASN A 174 41.91 -12.11 -4.23
C ASN A 174 40.46 -11.59 -4.11
N ARG A 175 39.90 -11.19 -5.25
CA ARG A 175 38.66 -10.43 -5.44
C ARG A 175 37.43 -11.28 -5.19
N ASN A 176 36.48 -10.77 -4.40
CA ASN A 176 35.04 -10.81 -4.71
C ASN A 176 34.32 -9.71 -3.92
N ALA A 177 33.62 -8.85 -4.65
CA ALA A 177 32.99 -7.63 -4.16
C ALA A 177 31.87 -7.90 -3.15
N THR A 178 32.19 -7.87 -1.86
CA THR A 178 31.22 -7.78 -0.74
C THR A 178 31.43 -6.54 0.14
N ASN A 179 32.39 -5.67 -0.20
CA ASN A 179 32.74 -4.52 0.61
C ASN A 179 31.85 -3.27 0.43
N SER A 180 30.61 -3.40 -0.06
CA SER A 180 29.72 -2.24 -0.27
C SER A 180 28.59 -2.07 0.75
N SER A 181 28.43 -2.95 1.73
CA SER A 181 27.35 -2.85 2.74
C SER A 181 27.77 -2.18 4.05
N ILE A 182 29.07 -2.11 4.36
CA ILE A 182 29.58 -1.54 5.64
C ILE A 182 29.47 0.00 5.66
N PHE A 183 29.29 0.66 4.51
CA PHE A 183 29.30 2.12 4.41
C PHE A 183 27.97 2.69 3.89
N LYS A 184 26.86 2.54 4.63
CA LYS A 184 25.77 3.54 4.67
C LYS A 184 24.63 3.17 5.63
N ARG A 185 24.80 3.40 6.94
CA ARG A 185 23.73 4.00 7.77
C ARG A 185 24.39 4.91 8.81
N ARG A 186 24.27 6.22 8.58
CA ARG A 186 24.62 7.27 9.55
C ARG A 186 23.84 7.02 10.84
N ARG A 187 24.55 6.91 11.97
CA ARG A 187 24.10 7.19 13.36
C ARG A 187 22.61 7.00 13.59
N LEU A 188 22.15 5.75 13.66
CA LEU A 188 20.97 5.43 14.46
C LEU A 188 21.44 5.33 15.91
N SER A 189 20.68 5.88 16.86
CA SER A 189 20.96 5.67 18.28
C SER A 189 20.74 4.18 18.63
N ASP A 190 21.44 3.66 19.63
CA ASP A 190 21.29 2.25 20.08
C ASP A 190 19.82 1.86 20.30
N SER A 191 19.01 2.81 20.79
CA SER A 191 17.56 2.62 20.98
C SER A 191 16.79 2.32 19.68
N SER A 192 17.21 2.89 18.55
CA SER A 192 16.52 2.70 17.26
C SER A 192 16.90 1.39 16.59
N LEU A 193 18.11 0.88 16.82
CA LEU A 193 18.53 -0.43 16.32
C LEU A 193 17.82 -1.55 17.08
N ALA A 194 17.76 -1.46 18.41
CA ALA A 194 17.01 -2.41 19.23
C ALA A 194 15.52 -2.45 18.88
N VAL A 195 14.91 -1.30 18.61
CA VAL A 195 13.50 -1.23 18.15
C VAL A 195 13.32 -1.90 16.79
N ALA A 196 14.22 -1.66 15.83
CA ALA A 196 14.15 -2.29 14.51
C ALA A 196 14.32 -3.81 14.59
N ALA A 197 15.27 -4.28 15.39
CA ALA A 197 15.53 -5.70 15.61
C ALA A 197 14.36 -6.40 16.33
N ALA A 198 13.72 -5.75 17.30
CA ALA A 198 12.51 -6.25 17.95
C ALA A 198 11.36 -6.42 16.94
N VAL A 199 11.12 -5.42 16.07
CA VAL A 199 10.12 -5.51 15.01
C VAL A 199 10.45 -6.62 14.02
N ALA A 200 11.72 -6.77 13.66
CA ALA A 200 12.16 -7.86 12.79
C ALA A 200 11.91 -9.23 13.42
N LYS A 201 12.26 -9.42 14.70
CA LYS A 201 11.98 -10.65 15.46
C LYS A 201 10.48 -10.94 15.52
N ASP A 202 9.65 -9.93 15.76
CA ASP A 202 8.19 -10.09 15.80
C ASP A 202 7.62 -10.52 14.44
N LYS A 203 8.06 -9.91 13.35
CA LYS A 203 7.68 -10.32 11.98
C LYS A 203 8.08 -11.78 11.71
N MET A 204 9.31 -12.15 12.06
CA MET A 204 9.81 -13.51 11.83
C MET A 204 9.08 -14.56 12.67
N LYS A 205 8.80 -14.27 13.94
CA LYS A 205 8.03 -15.15 14.83
C LYS A 205 6.57 -15.28 14.40
N ALA A 206 5.98 -14.21 13.86
CA ALA A 206 4.62 -14.24 13.32
C ALA A 206 4.53 -15.22 12.14
N LEU A 207 5.48 -15.14 11.19
CA LEU A 207 5.48 -15.98 9.99
C LEU A 207 5.96 -17.41 10.24
N PHE A 208 6.88 -17.59 11.17
CA PHE A 208 7.51 -18.87 11.47
C PHE A 208 7.37 -19.15 12.98
N PRO A 209 6.27 -19.79 13.41
CA PRO A 209 6.09 -20.20 14.79
C PRO A 209 7.30 -20.99 15.33
N GLY A 210 7.80 -20.62 16.51
CA GLY A 210 9.01 -21.21 17.09
C GLY A 210 10.34 -20.72 16.51
N PHE A 211 10.35 -19.64 15.71
CA PHE A 211 11.56 -19.06 15.13
C PHE A 211 12.61 -18.67 16.19
N LYS A 212 13.85 -19.11 15.97
CA LYS A 212 15.06 -18.73 16.69
C LYS A 212 16.09 -18.13 15.73
N ASN A 213 17.01 -17.31 16.24
CA ASN A 213 18.05 -16.67 15.40
C ASN A 213 18.90 -17.71 14.62
N SER A 214 19.07 -18.92 15.14
CA SER A 214 19.74 -20.04 14.44
C SER A 214 19.03 -20.48 13.15
N ASN A 215 17.72 -20.22 13.01
CA ASN A 215 16.94 -20.57 11.83
C ASN A 215 17.22 -19.64 10.63
N LEU A 216 17.91 -18.50 10.84
CA LEU A 216 18.26 -17.57 9.76
C LEU A 216 19.07 -18.22 8.63
N VAL A 217 19.89 -19.23 8.93
CA VAL A 217 20.74 -19.93 7.94
C VAL A 217 19.91 -20.74 6.93
N GLY A 218 18.73 -21.22 7.33
CA GLY A 218 17.85 -22.04 6.50
C GLY A 218 16.57 -21.35 6.03
N ILE A 219 16.46 -20.03 6.25
CA ILE A 219 15.18 -19.33 6.14
C ILE A 219 14.57 -19.37 4.74
N ALA A 220 15.40 -19.39 3.69
CA ALA A 220 14.95 -19.50 2.30
C ALA A 220 14.08 -20.76 2.05
N GLY A 221 14.42 -21.89 2.68
CA GLY A 221 13.62 -23.12 2.59
C GLY A 221 12.26 -22.97 3.27
N SER A 222 12.24 -22.32 4.44
CA SER A 222 11.01 -22.04 5.19
C SER A 222 10.10 -21.06 4.44
N ILE A 223 10.66 -20.02 3.82
CA ILE A 223 9.92 -19.07 2.97
C ILE A 223 9.26 -19.83 1.82
N LYS A 224 10.01 -20.66 1.10
CA LYS A 224 9.46 -21.47 0.00
C LYS A 224 8.30 -22.35 0.46
N HIS A 225 8.47 -23.05 1.58
CA HIS A 225 7.40 -23.88 2.16
C HIS A 225 6.17 -23.06 2.57
N LEU A 226 6.36 -21.86 3.12
CA LEU A 226 5.26 -20.96 3.51
C LEU A 226 4.41 -20.56 2.30
N TYR A 227 5.03 -20.18 1.18
CA TYR A 227 4.34 -19.79 -0.04
C TYR A 227 3.69 -20.98 -0.76
N GLU A 228 4.34 -22.15 -0.78
CA GLU A 228 3.78 -23.37 -1.37
C GLU A 228 2.61 -23.93 -0.55
N GLY A 229 2.65 -23.78 0.78
CA GLY A 229 1.61 -24.25 1.70
C GLY A 229 0.39 -23.33 1.81
N SER A 230 0.47 -22.08 1.32
CA SER A 230 -0.57 -21.06 1.52
C SER A 230 -1.18 -20.62 0.19
N LYS A 231 -2.44 -21.01 -0.04
CA LYS A 231 -3.16 -20.68 -1.28
C LYS A 231 -3.20 -19.17 -1.56
N CYS A 232 -3.52 -18.35 -0.55
CA CYS A 232 -3.61 -16.89 -0.69
C CYS A 232 -2.27 -16.24 -1.09
N LEU A 233 -1.14 -16.76 -0.58
CA LEU A 233 0.19 -16.28 -0.96
C LEU A 233 0.54 -16.69 -2.39
N SER A 234 0.18 -17.91 -2.81
CA SER A 234 0.40 -18.36 -4.19
C SER A 234 -0.42 -17.59 -5.22
N GLU A 235 -1.64 -17.16 -4.86
CA GLU A 235 -2.50 -16.32 -5.70
C GLU A 235 -2.13 -14.82 -5.61
N GLY A 236 -1.29 -14.45 -4.64
CA GLY A 236 -0.89 -13.06 -4.35
C GLY A 236 -1.99 -12.19 -3.75
N LYS A 237 -3.19 -12.74 -3.56
CA LYS A 237 -4.35 -12.01 -3.03
C LYS A 237 -5.37 -12.93 -2.37
N GLN A 238 -6.20 -12.33 -1.53
CA GLN A 238 -7.37 -12.95 -0.91
C GLN A 238 -8.54 -11.97 -0.95
N ILE A 239 -9.74 -12.47 -1.26
CA ILE A 239 -10.98 -11.69 -1.16
C ILE A 239 -11.63 -12.00 0.18
N VAL A 240 -12.01 -10.95 0.90
CA VAL A 240 -12.80 -11.00 2.13
C VAL A 240 -14.09 -10.24 1.88
N GLU A 241 -15.24 -10.90 2.06
CA GLU A 241 -16.53 -10.26 1.81
C GLU A 241 -17.57 -10.71 2.82
N SER A 242 -18.45 -9.78 3.23
CA SER A 242 -19.53 -10.01 4.18
C SER A 242 -20.62 -8.96 3.99
N ASP A 243 -21.86 -9.31 4.30
CA ASP A 243 -22.97 -8.34 4.34
C ASP A 243 -23.11 -7.67 5.73
N ASP A 244 -22.52 -8.28 6.75
CA ASP A 244 -22.51 -7.83 8.15
C ASP A 244 -21.20 -7.09 8.48
N GLU A 245 -21.31 -5.93 9.14
CA GLU A 245 -20.19 -5.05 9.47
C GLU A 245 -19.28 -5.67 10.51
N ASP A 246 -19.84 -6.21 11.60
CA ASP A 246 -19.08 -6.78 12.70
C ASP A 246 -18.28 -7.99 12.22
N THR A 247 -18.93 -8.89 11.49
CA THR A 247 -18.27 -10.07 10.89
C THR A 247 -17.15 -9.65 9.93
N PHE A 248 -17.38 -8.61 9.11
CA PHE A 248 -16.34 -8.11 8.21
C PHE A 248 -15.14 -7.52 8.96
N ALA A 249 -15.42 -6.68 9.96
CA ALA A 249 -14.41 -6.04 10.79
C ALA A 249 -13.57 -7.09 11.53
N ASP A 250 -14.22 -8.09 12.14
CA ASP A 250 -13.54 -9.17 12.85
C ASP A 250 -12.60 -9.98 11.94
N MET A 251 -13.04 -10.31 10.72
CA MET A 251 -12.19 -10.99 9.74
C MET A 251 -10.95 -10.17 9.36
N ILE A 252 -11.13 -8.88 9.05
CA ILE A 252 -10.00 -8.00 8.70
C ILE A 252 -9.07 -7.79 9.90
N HIS A 253 -9.64 -7.57 11.09
CA HIS A 253 -8.87 -7.36 12.32
C HIS A 253 -8.07 -8.61 12.68
N GLU A 254 -8.62 -9.81 12.51
CA GLU A 254 -7.90 -11.07 12.68
C GLU A 254 -6.70 -11.19 11.74
N MET A 255 -6.81 -10.70 10.50
CA MET A 255 -5.72 -10.78 9.52
C MET A 255 -4.55 -9.84 9.81
N ILE A 256 -4.80 -8.67 10.42
CA ILE A 256 -3.78 -7.64 10.67
C ILE A 256 -3.29 -7.60 12.12
N ALA A 257 -4.01 -8.23 13.04
CA ALA A 257 -3.66 -8.21 14.46
C ALA A 257 -2.41 -9.04 14.72
N ASN A 258 -1.42 -8.42 15.37
CA ASN A 258 -0.34 -9.17 16.00
C ASN A 258 -0.91 -9.85 17.26
N ARG A 259 -1.20 -11.16 17.17
CA ARG A 259 -1.62 -11.98 18.31
C ARG A 259 -0.38 -12.32 19.14
N GLY A 260 0.13 -11.33 19.85
CA GLY A 260 1.04 -11.53 20.96
C GLY A 260 0.22 -11.86 22.20
N ASP A 261 0.21 -13.12 22.61
CA ASP A 261 -0.25 -13.50 23.95
C ASP A 261 0.55 -14.69 24.49
N GLU A 262 0.83 -14.66 25.79
CA GLU A 262 1.92 -15.35 26.49
C GLU A 262 1.59 -16.79 26.97
N ASN A 263 0.48 -17.41 26.51
CA ASN A 263 -0.07 -18.58 27.21
C ASN A 263 -0.38 -19.83 26.37
N ASP A 264 0.11 -19.94 25.13
CA ASP A 264 -0.10 -21.13 24.29
C ASP A 264 1.19 -21.64 23.66
N ASP A 265 1.38 -22.97 23.67
CA ASP A 265 2.49 -23.73 23.07
C ASP A 265 2.96 -23.11 21.74
N GLU A 266 4.11 -22.42 21.74
CA GLU A 266 4.66 -21.72 20.57
C GLU A 266 4.85 -22.63 19.34
N GLU A 267 5.06 -23.94 19.54
CA GLU A 267 5.26 -24.94 18.48
C GLU A 267 3.98 -25.37 17.74
N LYS A 268 2.78 -25.08 18.26
CA LYS A 268 1.50 -25.47 17.63
C LYS A 268 0.77 -24.31 16.95
N ARG A 269 1.33 -23.11 16.95
CA ARG A 269 0.68 -21.94 16.35
C ARG A 269 0.67 -22.04 14.83
N VAL A 270 -0.42 -21.57 14.22
CA VAL A 270 -0.52 -21.36 12.77
C VAL A 270 0.25 -20.08 12.42
N PRO A 271 0.97 -20.03 11.28
CA PRO A 271 1.60 -18.79 10.80
C PRO A 271 0.62 -17.62 10.73
N GLN A 272 1.03 -16.48 11.26
CA GLN A 272 0.31 -15.21 11.15
C GLN A 272 0.86 -14.41 9.97
N LEU A 273 0.03 -14.17 8.96
CA LEU A 273 0.46 -13.60 7.68
C LEU A 273 0.46 -12.06 7.64
N TRP A 274 0.13 -11.38 8.74
CA TRP A 274 0.10 -9.91 8.80
C TRP A 274 1.38 -9.22 8.29
N PRO A 275 2.61 -9.78 8.46
CA PRO A 275 3.81 -9.16 7.92
C PRO A 275 3.90 -9.18 6.39
N LEU A 276 3.16 -10.10 5.74
CA LEU A 276 3.14 -10.25 4.27
C LEU A 276 1.99 -9.48 3.63
N ILE A 277 1.12 -8.82 4.40
CA ILE A 277 0.03 -8.03 3.82
C ILE A 277 0.62 -6.71 3.31
N LYS A 278 0.54 -6.51 1.99
CA LYS A 278 1.04 -5.31 1.31
C LYS A 278 0.06 -4.16 1.40
N VAL A 279 -1.21 -4.43 1.08
CA VAL A 279 -2.29 -3.45 1.06
C VAL A 279 -3.64 -4.16 1.16
N ILE A 280 -4.61 -3.49 1.77
CA ILE A 280 -6.02 -3.89 1.78
C ILE A 280 -6.80 -2.84 0.98
N LYS A 281 -7.61 -3.26 0.02
CA LYS A 281 -8.39 -2.38 -0.88
C LYS A 281 -9.88 -2.69 -0.87
#